data_AF-A0A8J8BRL0-F1
#
_entry.id   AF-A0A8J8BRL0-F1
#
_cell.length_a   1.000
_cell.length_b   1.000
_cell.length_c   1.000
_cell.angle_alpha   90.00
_cell.angle_beta   90.00
_cell.angle_gamma   90.00
#
_symmetry.space_group_name_H-M   'P 1'
#
loop_
_entity.id
_entity.type
_entity.pdbx_description
1 polymer ?
#
loop_
_entity_poly.entity_id
_entity_poly.type
_entity_poly.pdbx_seq_one_letter_code
_entity_poly.pdbx_strand_id
1 'polypeptide(L)' 'IHPPLVAQLADGGRLVLPLGSPYTWQTLTIVEKHGNETTVKYLFPVVFVPMTGRIEEG' A
#
# COMPACT_ATOMS: atom_id res chain seq x y z
N ILE A 1 5.63 -2.87 -3.02
CA ILE A 1 5.05 -1.70 -2.32
C ILE A 1 5.88 -0.48 -2.70
N HIS A 2 5.25 0.64 -3.03
CA HIS A 2 5.94 1.82 -3.55
C HIS A 2 6.91 2.42 -2.50
N PRO A 3 8.24 2.43 -2.73
CA PRO A 3 9.23 2.78 -1.71
C PRO A 3 9.04 4.19 -1.09
N PRO A 4 8.69 5.24 -1.86
CA PRO A 4 8.45 6.57 -1.31
C PRO A 4 7.39 6.66 -0.22
N LEU A 5 6.29 5.89 -0.33
CA LEU A 5 5.20 5.94 0.66
C LEU A 5 5.60 5.27 1.97
N VAL A 6 6.35 4.16 1.87
CA VAL A 6 6.89 3.44 3.05
C VAL A 6 7.96 4.25 3.75
N ALA A 7 8.83 4.93 2.98
CA ALA A 7 9.89 5.76 3.52
C ALA A 7 9.35 6.90 4.41
N GLN A 8 8.18 7.44 4.05
CA GLN A 8 7.49 8.50 4.80
C GLN A 8 6.84 8.04 6.11
N LEU A 9 6.71 6.72 6.34
CA LEU A 9 6.16 6.22 7.60
C LEU A 9 7.13 6.42 8.76
N ALA A 10 6.59 6.83 9.90
CA ALA A 10 7.26 6.71 11.19
C ALA A 10 7.46 5.23 11.57
N ASP A 11 8.35 4.96 12.51
CA ASP A 11 8.50 3.62 13.09
C ASP A 11 7.21 3.19 13.82
N GLY A 12 6.74 1.97 13.60
CA GLY A 12 5.40 1.49 13.99
C GLY A 12 4.24 2.08 13.18
N GLY A 13 4.53 2.94 12.19
CA GLY A 13 3.54 3.54 11.32
C GLY A 13 2.91 2.52 10.36
N ARG A 14 1.62 2.72 10.05
CA ARG A 14 0.85 1.84 9.18
C ARG A 14 0.38 2.57 7.92
N LEU A 15 0.61 1.96 6.76
CA LEU A 15 0.00 2.34 5.49
C LEU A 15 -1.08 1.32 5.14
N VAL A 16 -2.32 1.79 4.95
CA VAL A 16 -3.45 0.95 4.54
C VAL A 16 -3.86 1.36 3.13
N LEU A 17 -3.78 0.42 2.18
CA LEU A 17 -4.00 0.72 0.76
C LEU A 17 -4.54 -0.50 -0.02
N PRO A 18 -5.31 -0.28 -1.08
CA PRO A 18 -5.70 -1.36 -2.00
C PRO A 18 -4.52 -1.75 -2.89
N LEU A 19 -4.19 -3.03 -2.94
CA LEU A 19 -3.17 -3.57 -3.86
C LEU A 19 -3.79 -4.58 -4.81
N GLY A 20 -3.61 -4.38 -6.12
CA GLY A 20 -4.17 -5.25 -7.15
C GLY A 20 -4.43 -4.50 -8.46
N SER A 21 -5.09 -5.16 -9.41
CA SER A 21 -5.50 -4.54 -10.66
C SER A 21 -6.60 -3.49 -10.40
N PRO A 22 -6.48 -2.27 -10.95
CA PRO A 22 -7.47 -1.21 -10.75
C PRO A 22 -8.80 -1.45 -11.47
N TYR A 23 -8.84 -2.37 -12.45
CA TYR A 23 -10.03 -2.68 -13.24
C TYR A 23 -10.78 -3.93 -12.78
N THR A 24 -10.34 -4.55 -11.69
CA THR A 24 -11.01 -5.67 -11.02
C THR A 24 -11.08 -5.41 -9.51
N TRP A 25 -11.07 -6.47 -8.68
CA TRP A 25 -10.89 -6.34 -7.25
C TRP A 25 -9.41 -6.12 -6.87
N GLN A 26 -9.19 -5.42 -5.76
CA GLN A 26 -7.90 -5.30 -5.08
C GLN A 26 -7.98 -5.94 -3.69
N THR A 27 -6.85 -6.22 -3.06
CA THR A 27 -6.79 -6.66 -1.67
C THR A 27 -6.50 -5.48 -0.76
N LEU A 28 -7.35 -5.22 0.23
CA LEU A 28 -7.04 -4.25 1.28
C LEU A 28 -5.86 -4.76 2.08
N THR A 29 -4.77 -3.99 2.07
CA THR A 29 -3.48 -4.42 2.61
C THR A 29 -3.00 -3.43 3.66
N ILE A 30 -2.46 -3.94 4.75
CA ILE A 30 -1.75 -3.16 5.77
C ILE A 30 -0.26 -3.42 5.60
N VAL A 31 0.51 -2.34 5.54
CA VAL A 31 1.98 -2.35 5.61
C VAL A 31 2.36 -1.65 6.90
N GLU A 32 3.12 -2.31 7.77
CA GLU A 32 3.62 -1.72 9.02
C GLU A 32 5.15 -1.64 8.96
N LYS A 33 5.72 -0.48 9.30
CA LYS A 33 7.17 -0.26 9.30
C LYS A 33 7.75 -0.52 10.68
N HIS A 34 8.85 -1.27 10.73
CA HIS A 34 9.65 -1.52 11.93
C HIS A 34 11.13 -1.27 11.61
N GLY A 35 11.63 -0.09 11.91
CA GLY A 35 12.96 0.36 11.52
C GLY A 35 13.14 0.34 10.00
N ASN A 36 14.03 -0.54 9.51
CA ASN A 36 14.30 -0.75 8.09
C ASN A 36 13.47 -1.90 7.49
N GLU A 37 12.67 -2.58 8.30
CA GLU A 37 11.85 -3.70 7.87
C GLU A 37 10.38 -3.26 7.71
N THR A 38 9.65 -4.04 6.92
CA THR A 38 8.20 -3.89 6.80
C THR A 38 7.52 -5.24 6.90
N THR A 39 6.41 -5.27 7.64
CA THR A 39 5.50 -6.41 7.65
C THR A 39 4.27 -6.10 6.80
N VAL A 40 3.69 -7.14 6.18
CA VAL A 40 2.55 -7.00 5.27
C VAL A 40 1.44 -7.95 5.71
N LYS A 41 0.24 -7.41 5.86
CA LYS A 41 -0.97 -8.17 6.14
C LYS A 41 -2.02 -7.93 5.07
N TYR A 42 -2.43 -9.00 4.41
CA TYR A 42 -3.53 -9.02 3.46
C TYR A 42 -4.84 -9.26 4.21
N LEU A 43 -5.86 -8.45 3.95
CA LEU A 43 -7.17 -8.57 4.62
C LEU A 43 -8.20 -9.22 3.70
N PHE A 44 -9.02 -8.42 3.03
CA PHE A 44 -10.14 -8.88 2.21
C PHE A 44 -10.22 -8.11 0.89
N PRO A 45 -10.94 -8.64 -0.12
CA PRO A 45 -11.13 -7.96 -1.39
C PRO A 45 -11.90 -6.64 -1.26
N VAL A 46 -11.53 -5.63 -2.05
CA VAL A 46 -12.16 -4.32 -2.15
C VAL A 46 -12.20 -3.85 -3.60
N VAL A 47 -13.00 -2.82 -3.89
CA VAL A 47 -13.07 -2.16 -5.20
C VAL A 47 -12.90 -0.66 -5.01
N PHE A 48 -11.69 -0.18 -5.26
CA PHE A 48 -11.33 1.23 -5.25
C PHE A 48 -11.10 1.69 -6.69
N VAL A 49 -11.26 3.00 -6.92
CA VAL A 49 -10.83 3.65 -8.15
C VAL A 49 -9.31 3.55 -8.34
N PRO A 50 -8.78 3.66 -9.56
CA PRO A 50 -7.34 3.69 -9.79
C PRO A 50 -6.66 4.81 -9.00
N MET A 51 -5.50 4.54 -8.41
CA MET A 51 -4.64 5.56 -7.82
C MET A 51 -3.80 6.21 -8.93
N THR A 52 -4.19 7.39 -9.37
CA THR A 52 -3.54 8.11 -10.48
C THR A 52 -2.56 9.18 -10.01
N GLY A 53 -1.71 9.69 -10.91
CA GLY A 53 -0.79 10.80 -10.66
C GLY A 53 0.67 10.35 -10.60
N ARG A 54 1.52 11.02 -9.79
CA ARG A 54 2.98 10.76 -9.75
C ARG A 54 3.36 9.30 -9.46
N ILE A 55 2.46 8.51 -8.89
CA ILE A 55 2.71 7.08 -8.64
C ILE A 55 2.76 6.26 -9.93
N GLU A 56 2.21 6.78 -11.03
CA GLU A 56 2.25 6.17 -12.35
C GLU A 56 3.56 6.51 -13.11
N GLU A 57 4.36 7.45 -12.60
CA GLU A 57 5.57 7.95 -13.26
C GLU A 57 6.82 7.07 -13.06
N GLY A 58 6.80 6.14 -12.08
CA GLY A 58 7.87 5.15 -11.85
C GLY A 58 8.94 5.57 -10.86
#